data_AF-A0A920GJB2-F1
#
_entry.id   AF-A0A920GJB2-F1
#
_cell.length_a   1.000
_cell.length_b   1.000
_cell.length_c   1.000
_cell.angle_alpha   90.00
_cell.angle_beta   90.00
_cell.angle_gamma   90.00
#
_symmetry.space_group_name_H-M   'P 1'
#
loop_
_entity.id
_entity.type
_entity.pdbx_description
1 polymer ?
#
loop_
_entity_poly.entity_id
_entity_poly.type
_entity_poly.pdbx_seq_one_letter_code
_entity_poly.pdbx_strand_id
1 'polypeptide(L)'
;MAAEAHNRKNKSDDFTKALEYLNRVRTRAFGNTDYNTLATGSTLTQLIWNERRLELMGEGHDFFDLVRTGQAAKHTSMGLKLAKHELFQYQE
;
A
#
# COMPACT_ATOMS: atom_id res chain seq x y z
N MET A 1 -6.18 2.32 4.37
CA MET A 1 -7.05 1.13 4.19
C MET A 1 -7.06 0.29 5.46
N ALA A 2 -8.17 -0.37 5.78
CA ALA A 2 -8.31 -1.24 6.96
C ALA A 2 -7.30 -2.42 6.96
N ALA A 3 -7.06 -3.03 5.79
CA ALA A 3 -6.07 -4.12 5.65
C ALA A 3 -4.66 -3.70 6.10
N GLU A 4 -4.21 -2.51 5.69
CA GLU A 4 -2.90 -1.98 6.10
C GLU A 4 -2.85 -1.69 7.60
N ALA A 5 -3.92 -1.11 8.16
CA ALA A 5 -3.99 -0.79 9.59
C ALA A 5 -3.89 -2.04 10.46
N HIS A 6 -4.54 -3.13 10.05
CA HIS A 6 -4.45 -4.42 10.74
C HIS A 6 -3.06 -5.06 10.55
N ASN A 7 -2.49 -5.04 9.35
CA ASN A 7 -1.15 -5.60 9.12
C ASN A 7 -0.02 -4.87 9.88
N ARG A 8 -0.20 -3.58 10.23
CA ARG A 8 0.76 -2.84 11.07
C ARG A 8 0.58 -3.06 12.57
N LYS A 9 -0.53 -3.64 13.01
CA LYS A 9 -0.69 -4.06 14.41
C LYS A 9 0.03 -5.40 14.56
N ASN A 10 1.06 -5.42 15.40
CA ASN A 10 1.92 -6.60 15.60
C ASN A 10 1.21 -7.65 16.49
N LYS A 11 0.02 -8.12 16.05
CA LYS A 11 -0.83 -9.11 16.73
C LYS A 11 -1.32 -10.14 15.72
N SER A 12 -1.26 -11.43 16.10
CA SER A 12 -1.63 -12.57 15.25
C SER A 12 -3.04 -12.46 14.64
N ASP A 13 -4.04 -12.06 15.43
CA ASP A 13 -5.44 -11.92 14.96
C ASP A 13 -5.64 -10.79 13.96
N ASP A 14 -4.79 -9.76 14.01
CA ASP A 14 -4.86 -8.64 13.08
C ASP A 14 -4.30 -9.04 11.70
N PHE A 15 -3.36 -9.99 11.61
CA PHE A 15 -2.89 -10.50 10.32
C PHE A 15 -3.98 -11.26 9.57
N THR A 16 -4.77 -12.08 10.27
CA THR A 16 -5.91 -12.79 9.66
C THR A 16 -6.92 -11.81 9.07
N LYS A 17 -7.23 -10.73 9.80
CA LYS A 17 -8.13 -9.67 9.30
C LYS A 17 -7.54 -8.92 8.11
N ALA A 18 -6.23 -8.65 8.13
CA ALA A 18 -5.56 -8.01 7.00
C ALA A 18 -5.64 -8.86 5.72
N LEU A 19 -5.43 -10.17 5.85
CA LEU A 19 -5.52 -11.12 4.75
C LEU A 19 -6.96 -11.20 4.20
N GLU A 20 -7.94 -11.26 5.10
CA GLU A 20 -9.35 -11.29 4.72
C GLU A 20 -9.74 -10.04 3.93
N TYR A 21 -9.36 -8.85 4.40
CA TYR A 21 -9.66 -7.61 3.69
C TYR A 21 -8.96 -7.50 2.35
N LEU A 22 -7.71 -7.96 2.23
CA LEU A 22 -7.00 -8.00 0.95
C LEU A 22 -7.70 -8.93 -0.06
N ASN A 23 -8.07 -10.14 0.36
CA ASN A 23 -8.73 -11.11 -0.50
C ASN A 23 -10.13 -10.67 -0.92
N ARG A 24 -10.86 -9.92 -0.08
CA ARG A 24 -12.14 -9.29 -0.48
C ARG A 24 -11.96 -8.31 -1.65
N VAL A 25 -10.94 -7.46 -1.60
CA VAL A 25 -10.66 -6.50 -2.69
C VAL A 25 -10.29 -7.26 -3.97
N ARG A 26 -9.41 -8.24 -3.88
CA ARG A 26 -8.99 -9.06 -5.01
C ARG A 26 -10.14 -9.85 -5.63
N THR A 27 -10.95 -10.52 -4.81
CA THR A 27 -12.11 -11.27 -5.30
C THR A 27 -13.09 -10.36 -6.02
N ARG A 28 -13.30 -9.12 -5.53
CA ARG A 28 -14.13 -8.12 -6.23
C ARG A 28 -13.49 -7.67 -7.54
N ALA A 29 -12.19 -7.43 -7.56
CA ALA A 29 -11.47 -6.95 -8.74
C ALA A 29 -11.42 -8.00 -9.87
N PHE A 30 -11.19 -9.28 -9.52
CA PHE A 30 -11.04 -10.38 -10.50
C PHE A 30 -12.35 -11.16 -10.76
N GLY A 31 -13.37 -11.00 -9.92
CA GLY A 31 -14.64 -11.72 -10.03
C GLY A 31 -14.56 -13.21 -9.67
N ASN A 32 -13.42 -13.67 -9.15
CA ASN A 32 -13.19 -15.04 -8.71
C ASN A 32 -12.21 -15.09 -7.52
N THR A 33 -11.98 -16.29 -6.98
CA THR A 33 -11.09 -16.49 -5.82
C THR A 33 -9.68 -16.94 -6.20
N ASP A 34 -9.36 -17.08 -7.48
CA ASP A 34 -8.10 -17.67 -7.96
C ASP A 34 -6.88 -16.78 -7.64
N TYR A 35 -7.13 -15.49 -7.41
CA TYR A 35 -6.11 -14.49 -7.08
C TYR A 35 -5.99 -14.21 -5.58
N ASN A 36 -6.71 -14.97 -4.75
CA ASN A 36 -6.57 -14.88 -3.30
C ASN A 36 -5.16 -15.30 -2.88
N THR A 37 -4.64 -14.65 -1.84
CA THR A 37 -3.33 -14.93 -1.29
C THR A 37 -3.44 -15.47 0.12
N LEU A 38 -2.45 -16.27 0.51
CA LEU A 38 -2.19 -16.72 1.89
C LEU A 38 -0.85 -16.17 2.39
N ALA A 39 -0.31 -15.14 1.73
CA ALA A 39 0.95 -14.52 2.11
C ALA A 39 0.87 -13.93 3.52
N THR A 40 2.00 -13.97 4.22
CA THR A 40 2.15 -13.44 5.58
C THR A 40 3.37 -12.52 5.67
N GLY A 41 3.52 -11.83 6.81
CA GLY A 41 4.70 -11.02 7.11
C GLY A 41 4.98 -9.88 6.11
N SER A 42 6.24 -9.74 5.70
CA SER A 42 6.67 -8.69 4.76
C SER A 42 6.02 -8.83 3.39
N THR A 43 5.78 -10.05 2.92
CA THR A 43 5.11 -10.32 1.64
C THR A 43 3.66 -9.84 1.66
N LEU A 44 2.92 -10.10 2.74
CA LEU A 44 1.57 -9.57 2.92
C LEU A 44 1.56 -8.04 2.90
N THR A 45 2.54 -7.42 3.56
CA THR A 45 2.71 -5.97 3.59
C THR A 45 2.88 -5.38 2.19
N GLN A 46 3.75 -5.99 1.38
CA GLN A 46 3.97 -5.56 0.00
C GLN A 46 2.74 -5.75 -0.88
N LEU A 47 2.03 -6.88 -0.73
CA LEU A 47 0.81 -7.13 -1.48
C LEU A 47 -0.29 -6.12 -1.15
N ILE A 48 -0.44 -5.73 0.12
CA ILE A 48 -1.38 -4.68 0.54
C ILE A 48 -1.01 -3.34 -0.12
N TRP A 49 0.26 -2.96 -0.16
CA TRP A 49 0.69 -1.72 -0.82
C TRP A 49 0.46 -1.75 -2.33
N ASN A 50 0.72 -2.88 -2.99
CA ASN A 50 0.46 -3.03 -4.42
C ASN A 50 -1.04 -2.93 -4.72
N GLU A 51 -1.89 -3.56 -3.89
CA GLU A 51 -3.35 -3.49 -4.07
C GLU A 51 -3.87 -2.06 -3.86
N ARG A 52 -3.34 -1.33 -2.86
CA ARG A 52 -3.65 0.09 -2.64
C ARG A 52 -3.35 0.94 -3.87
N ARG A 53 -2.19 0.70 -4.47
CA ARG A 53 -1.76 1.39 -5.67
C ARG A 53 -2.70 1.11 -6.82
N LEU A 54 -3.01 -0.15 -7.10
CA LEU A 54 -3.88 -0.58 -8.21
C LEU A 54 -5.33 -0.06 -8.05
N GLU A 55 -5.89 -0.15 -6.84
CA GLU A 55 -7.28 0.27 -6.58
C GLU A 55 -7.45 1.79 -6.67
N LEU A 56 -6.45 2.57 -6.23
CA LEU A 56 -6.52 4.03 -6.16
C LEU A 56 -5.76 4.72 -7.30
N MET A 57 -5.45 3.99 -8.39
CA MET A 57 -4.79 4.57 -9.56
C MET A 57 -5.67 5.68 -10.15
N GLY A 58 -5.10 6.88 -10.25
CA GLY A 58 -5.81 8.05 -10.79
C GLY A 58 -6.53 8.91 -9.74
N GLU A 59 -6.59 8.48 -8.48
CA GLU A 59 -7.22 9.24 -7.38
C GLU A 59 -6.23 10.13 -6.61
N GLY A 60 -5.00 10.31 -7.10
CA GLY A 60 -3.99 11.18 -6.48
C GLY A 60 -3.30 10.63 -5.22
N HIS A 61 -3.58 9.38 -4.83
CA HIS A 61 -3.02 8.77 -3.61
C HIS A 61 -1.58 8.23 -3.78
N ASP A 62 -1.15 7.97 -5.01
CA ASP A 62 0.09 7.24 -5.31
C ASP A 62 1.34 8.00 -4.83
N PHE A 63 1.36 9.34 -4.99
CA PHE A 63 2.45 10.19 -4.51
C PHE A 63 2.57 10.17 -2.97
N PHE A 64 1.47 10.34 -2.26
CA PHE A 64 1.46 10.37 -0.80
C PHE A 64 1.75 8.99 -0.19
N ASP A 65 1.30 7.90 -0.81
CA ASP A 65 1.63 6.54 -0.37
C ASP A 65 3.11 6.21 -0.58
N LEU A 66 3.73 6.67 -1.67
CA LEU A 66 5.18 6.51 -1.90
C LEU A 66 6.04 7.29 -0.89
N VAL A 67 5.66 8.52 -0.55
CA VAL A 67 6.35 9.33 0.48
C VAL A 67 6.18 8.68 1.86
N ARG A 68 4.94 8.33 2.24
CA ARG A 68 4.63 7.72 3.55
C ARG A 68 5.29 6.36 3.78
N THR A 69 5.51 5.59 2.71
CA THR A 69 6.15 4.26 2.79
C THR A 69 7.67 4.31 2.59
N GLY A 70 8.25 5.50 2.34
CA GLY A 70 9.67 5.66 2.02
C GLY A 70 10.08 4.99 0.71
N GLN A 71 9.12 4.62 -0.14
CA GLN A 71 9.36 3.97 -1.44
C GLN A 71 9.54 4.97 -2.58
N ALA A 72 9.34 6.27 -2.32
CA ALA A 72 9.51 7.34 -3.30
C ALA A 72 10.87 7.27 -4.03
N ALA A 73 11.97 7.02 -3.31
CA ALA A 73 13.31 6.90 -3.88
C ALA A 73 13.48 5.71 -4.85
N LYS A 74 12.74 4.61 -4.64
CA LYS A 74 12.85 3.41 -5.48
C LYS A 74 12.03 3.52 -6.78
N HIS A 75 10.95 4.28 -6.76
CA HIS A 75 10.02 4.39 -7.89
C HIS A 75 10.24 5.62 -8.77
N THR A 76 11.05 6.59 -8.34
CA THR A 76 11.41 7.75 -9.18
C THR A 76 12.85 7.62 -9.67
N SER A 77 13.00 7.16 -10.91
CA SER A 77 14.29 7.22 -11.64
C SER A 77 14.75 8.66 -11.92
N MET A 78 13.87 9.65 -11.73
CA MET A 78 14.21 11.07 -11.72
C MET A 78 14.54 11.55 -10.31
N GLY A 79 15.75 11.26 -9.83
CA GLY A 79 16.55 12.10 -8.92
C GLY A 79 15.84 12.93 -7.83
N LEU A 80 14.72 12.47 -7.27
CA LEU A 80 13.99 13.14 -6.22
C LEU A 80 14.83 12.97 -4.95
N LYS A 81 15.70 13.96 -4.69
CA LYS A 81 16.38 14.10 -3.42
C LYS A 81 15.31 14.18 -2.34
N LEU A 82 15.14 13.08 -1.59
CA LEU A 82 14.10 12.84 -0.57
C LEU A 82 13.90 14.04 0.37
N ALA A 83 14.94 14.81 0.66
CA ALA A 83 14.85 15.92 1.60
C ALA A 83 14.17 17.21 1.06
N LYS A 84 14.05 17.43 -0.26
CA LYS A 84 13.62 18.75 -0.80
C LYS A 84 12.16 18.83 -1.25
N HIS A 85 11.48 17.70 -1.47
CA HIS A 85 10.17 17.69 -2.15
C HIS A 85 9.08 16.93 -1.38
N GLU A 86 9.34 16.50 -0.14
CA GLU A 86 8.33 15.87 0.73
C GLU A 86 7.41 16.89 1.43
N LEU A 87 7.79 18.17 1.43
CA LEU A 87 7.00 19.26 2.01
C LEU A 87 6.56 20.22 0.90
N PHE A 88 5.26 20.55 0.87
CA PHE A 88 4.77 21.67 0.07
C PHE A 88 5.49 22.94 0.54
N GLN A 89 6.21 23.59 -0.37
CA GLN A 89 6.93 24.83 -0.08
C GLN A 89 5.90 25.92 0.24
N TYR A 90 5.92 26.43 1.48
CA TYR A 90 5.25 27.70 1.78
C TYR A 90 6.08 28.82 1.14
N GLN A 91 5.46 29.57 0.23
CA GLN A 91 5.95 30.89 -0.16
C GLN A 91 5.27 31.88 0.80
N GLU A 92 6.04 32.62 1.60
CA GLU A 92 5.56 33.86 2.24
C GLU A 92 5.36 34.96 1.19
#